data_AF-A0A182HUJ1-F1
#
_entry.id   AF-A0A182HUJ1-F1
#
_cell.length_a   1.000
_cell.length_b   1.000
_cell.length_c   1.000
_cell.angle_alpha   90.00
_cell.angle_beta   90.00
_cell.angle_gamma   90.00
#
_symmetry.space_group_name_H-M   'P 1'
#
loop_
_entity.id
_entity.type
_entity.pdbx_description
1 polymer ?
#
loop_
_entity_poly.entity_id
_entity_poly.type
_entity_poly.pdbx_seq_one_letter_code
_entity_poly.pdbx_strand_id
1 'polypeptide(L)'
;MKFLLLALSVFMLVTASTAQSSKPAAVVQMQMTVGKLLMLVRDLSVANNAFAKDTEDQTALNTLYTTSEDLYQLLPVFGTSSTSTLPLVTRERVNRVITNFKDALTNWETAMDERSAPNVVSTFKAVENAFLSLGGVVFSL
;
A
#
# COMPACT_ATOMS: atom_id res chain seq x y z
N MET A 1 -24.65 -6.46 20.95
CA MET A 1 -23.67 -6.10 22.00
C MET A 1 -22.33 -6.85 21.87
N LYS A 2 -21.85 -7.14 20.64
CA LYS A 2 -20.56 -7.82 20.40
C LYS A 2 -19.49 -6.89 19.79
N PHE A 3 -19.92 -5.87 19.05
CA PHE A 3 -19.04 -4.85 18.45
C PHE A 3 -18.41 -3.89 19.47
N LEU A 4 -19.07 -3.66 20.60
CA LEU A 4 -18.61 -2.76 21.65
C LEU A 4 -17.46 -3.35 22.48
N LEU A 5 -17.42 -4.67 22.62
CA LEU A 5 -16.34 -5.41 23.30
C LEU A 5 -15.07 -5.50 22.44
N LEU A 6 -15.21 -5.56 21.11
CA LEU A 6 -14.07 -5.56 20.18
C LEU A 6 -13.43 -4.17 20.05
N ALA A 7 -14.23 -3.09 20.13
CA ALA A 7 -13.71 -1.73 20.15
C ALA A 7 -12.94 -1.43 21.43
N LEU A 8 -13.35 -2.01 22.57
CA LEU A 8 -12.68 -1.81 23.86
C LEU A 8 -11.29 -2.47 23.93
N SER A 9 -11.10 -3.62 23.29
CA SER A 9 -9.80 -4.30 23.25
C SER A 9 -8.78 -3.59 22.37
N VAL A 10 -9.23 -2.93 21.28
CA VAL A 10 -8.38 -2.06 20.46
C VAL A 10 -7.96 -0.80 21.23
N PHE A 11 -8.86 -0.21 22.05
CA PHE A 11 -8.53 0.96 22.86
C PHE A 11 -7.58 0.65 24.04
N MET A 12 -7.70 -0.52 24.68
CA MET A 12 -6.79 -0.89 25.79
C MET A 12 -5.37 -1.25 25.33
N LEU A 13 -5.18 -1.63 24.05
CA LEU A 13 -3.84 -1.76 23.46
C LEU A 13 -3.15 -0.40 23.26
N VAL A 14 -3.91 0.70 23.18
CA VAL A 14 -3.37 2.05 22.99
C VAL A 14 -2.85 2.65 24.31
N THR A 15 -3.38 2.24 25.46
CA THR A 15 -3.05 2.87 26.77
C THR A 15 -1.87 2.24 27.50
N ALA A 16 -1.35 1.08 27.06
CA ALA A 16 -0.12 0.48 27.62
C ALA A 16 1.18 1.07 27.02
N SER A 17 1.08 2.07 26.13
CA SER A 17 2.22 2.66 25.42
C SER A 17 2.88 3.84 26.16
N THR A 18 2.81 3.90 27.49
CA THR A 18 3.52 4.96 28.26
C THR A 18 5.01 4.68 28.46
N ALA A 19 5.53 3.60 27.85
CA ALA A 19 6.97 3.36 27.68
C ALA A 19 7.46 3.66 26.25
N GLN A 20 6.71 4.42 25.47
CA GLN A 20 7.05 4.74 24.09
C GLN A 20 8.19 5.76 24.04
N SER A 21 9.42 5.25 23.92
CA SER A 21 10.47 5.97 23.20
C SER A 21 9.83 6.55 21.93
N SER A 22 9.85 7.88 21.77
CA SER A 22 9.26 8.57 20.62
C SER A 22 9.66 7.84 19.33
N LYS A 23 8.71 7.17 18.66
CA LYS A 23 8.99 6.50 17.39
C LYS A 23 9.66 7.51 16.45
N PRO A 24 10.71 7.13 15.69
CA PRO A 24 11.36 8.06 14.78
C PRO A 24 10.34 8.69 13.83
N ALA A 25 10.44 9.99 13.58
CA ALA A 25 9.49 10.71 12.73
C ALA A 25 9.32 10.05 11.35
N ALA A 26 10.41 9.51 10.79
CA ALA A 26 10.39 8.75 9.55
C ALA A 26 9.49 7.49 9.61
N VAL A 27 9.49 6.76 10.74
CA VAL A 27 8.64 5.58 10.94
C VAL A 27 7.16 5.98 10.99
N VAL A 28 6.86 7.06 11.71
CA VAL A 28 5.48 7.60 11.78
C VAL A 28 5.01 8.05 10.39
N GLN A 29 5.88 8.74 9.63
CA GLN A 29 5.57 9.15 8.26
C GLN A 29 5.33 7.95 7.33
N MET A 30 6.15 6.90 7.41
CA MET A 30 5.94 5.67 6.65
C MET A 30 4.59 5.02 7.00
N GLN A 31 4.24 4.93 8.28
CA GLN A 31 2.96 4.35 8.73
C GLN A 31 1.74 5.17 8.25
N MET A 32 1.81 6.50 8.33
CA MET A 32 0.77 7.38 7.77
C MET A 32 0.65 7.23 6.25
N THR A 33 1.77 7.13 5.54
CA THR A 33 1.78 6.94 4.10
C THR A 33 1.17 5.59 3.70
N VAL A 34 1.44 4.51 4.43
CA VAL A 34 0.75 3.23 4.20
C VAL A 34 -0.78 3.37 4.36
N GLY A 35 -1.24 4.15 5.34
CA GLY A 35 -2.67 4.44 5.50
C GLY A 35 -3.28 5.18 4.31
N LYS A 36 -2.55 6.13 3.71
CA LYS A 36 -2.98 6.81 2.48
C LYS A 36 -2.97 5.87 1.27
N LEU A 37 -1.92 5.06 1.14
CA LEU A 37 -1.81 4.05 0.09
C LEU A 37 -2.95 3.02 0.14
N LEU A 38 -3.43 2.64 1.33
CA LEU A 38 -4.58 1.74 1.48
C LEU A 38 -5.82 2.26 0.74
N MET A 39 -6.09 3.57 0.85
CA MET A 39 -7.23 4.20 0.17
C MET A 39 -7.06 4.14 -1.35
N LEU A 40 -5.86 4.45 -1.84
CA LEU A 40 -5.55 4.42 -3.28
C LEU A 40 -5.59 2.99 -3.84
N VAL A 41 -5.02 2.00 -3.15
CA VAL A 41 -5.07 0.58 -3.57
C VAL A 41 -6.51 0.07 -3.58
N ARG A 42 -7.36 0.49 -2.64
CA ARG A 42 -8.79 0.18 -2.67
C ARG A 42 -9.46 0.79 -3.90
N ASP A 43 -9.20 2.06 -4.18
CA ASP A 43 -9.82 2.77 -5.31
C ASP A 43 -9.36 2.18 -6.66
N LEU A 44 -8.07 1.81 -6.76
CA LEU A 44 -7.53 1.01 -7.86
C LEU A 44 -8.25 -0.33 -7.97
N SER A 45 -8.48 -1.07 -6.87
CA SER A 45 -9.18 -2.36 -6.92
C SER A 45 -10.60 -2.24 -7.49
N VAL A 46 -11.33 -1.20 -7.10
CA VAL A 46 -12.68 -0.92 -7.64
C VAL A 46 -12.62 -0.60 -9.13
N ALA A 47 -11.76 0.32 -9.54
CA ALA A 47 -11.61 0.70 -10.94
C ALA A 47 -11.05 -0.43 -11.81
N ASN A 48 -10.14 -1.26 -11.27
CA ASN A 48 -9.58 -2.42 -11.94
C ASN A 48 -10.66 -3.46 -12.25
N ASN A 49 -11.56 -3.69 -11.31
CA ASN A 49 -12.70 -4.60 -11.52
C ASN A 49 -13.73 -4.03 -12.51
N ALA A 50 -13.89 -2.71 -12.60
CA ALA A 50 -14.73 -2.08 -13.62
C ALA A 50 -14.10 -2.23 -15.01
N PHE A 51 -12.82 -1.87 -15.14
CA PHE A 51 -12.05 -1.98 -16.38
C PHE A 51 -11.92 -3.44 -16.87
N ALA A 52 -11.81 -4.41 -15.97
CA ALA A 52 -11.80 -5.83 -16.35
C ALA A 52 -13.16 -6.35 -16.84
N LYS A 53 -14.28 -5.72 -16.47
CA LYS A 53 -15.61 -6.06 -17.00
C LYS A 53 -15.82 -5.47 -18.39
N ASP A 54 -15.28 -4.27 -18.62
CA ASP A 54 -15.33 -3.56 -19.88
C ASP A 54 -14.01 -2.80 -20.10
N THR A 55 -13.16 -3.34 -20.97
CA THR A 55 -11.83 -2.76 -21.26
C THR A 55 -11.90 -1.54 -22.18
N GLU A 56 -13.11 -1.13 -22.58
CA GLU A 56 -13.38 0.14 -23.25
C GLU A 56 -13.88 1.22 -22.29
N ASP A 57 -14.13 0.90 -21.00
CA ASP A 57 -14.55 1.86 -19.98
C ASP A 57 -13.45 2.91 -19.70
N GLN A 58 -13.57 4.05 -20.38
CA GLN A 58 -12.65 5.17 -20.25
C GLN A 58 -12.69 5.82 -18.86
N THR A 59 -13.82 5.72 -18.15
CA THR A 59 -13.92 6.28 -16.80
C THR A 59 -13.09 5.46 -15.83
N ALA A 60 -13.21 4.12 -15.93
CA ALA A 60 -12.38 3.20 -15.16
C ALA A 60 -10.89 3.38 -15.50
N LEU A 61 -10.54 3.43 -16.79
CA LEU A 61 -9.15 3.59 -17.24
C LEU A 61 -8.53 4.92 -16.75
N ASN A 62 -9.24 6.04 -16.87
CA ASN A 62 -8.77 7.33 -16.38
C ASN A 62 -8.59 7.33 -14.85
N THR A 63 -9.48 6.64 -14.13
CA THR A 63 -9.37 6.48 -12.68
C THR A 63 -8.13 5.66 -12.32
N LEU A 64 -7.85 4.58 -13.05
CA LEU A 64 -6.65 3.77 -12.84
C LEU A 64 -5.37 4.59 -13.02
N TYR A 65 -5.24 5.34 -14.12
CA TYR A 65 -4.08 6.20 -14.35
C TYR A 65 -3.92 7.27 -13.27
N THR A 66 -4.96 8.06 -13.02
CA THR A 66 -4.89 9.16 -12.03
C THR A 66 -4.55 8.63 -10.63
N THR A 67 -5.17 7.54 -10.21
CA THR A 67 -4.92 6.94 -8.89
C THR A 67 -3.53 6.32 -8.81
N SER A 68 -3.02 5.74 -9.91
CA SER A 68 -1.65 5.22 -9.96
C SER A 68 -0.62 6.35 -9.85
N GLU A 69 -0.85 7.50 -10.48
CA GLU A 69 0.02 8.67 -10.35
C GLU A 69 0.05 9.20 -8.92
N ASP A 70 -1.11 9.36 -8.28
CA ASP A 70 -1.21 9.75 -6.87
C ASP A 70 -0.48 8.75 -5.94
N LEU A 71 -0.56 7.47 -6.26
CA LEU A 71 0.14 6.41 -5.55
C LEU A 71 1.66 6.57 -5.67
N TYR A 72 2.17 6.78 -6.89
CA TYR A 72 3.61 6.96 -7.14
C TYR A 72 4.18 8.17 -6.40
N GLN A 73 3.42 9.25 -6.26
CA GLN A 73 3.85 10.44 -5.51
C GLN A 73 4.12 10.15 -4.01
N LEU A 74 3.53 9.09 -3.46
CA LEU A 74 3.71 8.69 -2.06
C LEU A 74 4.91 7.75 -1.84
N LEU A 75 5.36 7.04 -2.86
CA LEU A 75 6.43 6.05 -2.74
C LEU A 75 7.80 6.61 -2.31
N PRO A 76 8.19 7.87 -2.61
CA PRO A 76 9.45 8.45 -2.12
C PRO A 76 9.61 8.43 -0.60
N VAL A 77 8.52 8.36 0.18
CA VAL A 77 8.57 8.24 1.64
C VAL A 77 9.32 6.99 2.11
N PHE A 78 9.36 5.93 1.31
CA PHE A 78 10.08 4.69 1.62
C PHE A 78 11.52 4.68 1.07
N GLY A 79 11.99 5.80 0.51
CA GLY A 79 13.33 5.95 -0.04
C GLY A 79 14.41 6.09 1.03
N THR A 80 15.67 6.12 0.57
CA THR A 80 16.87 6.14 1.41
C THR A 80 16.88 7.28 2.45
N SER A 81 16.32 8.45 2.11
CA SER A 81 16.24 9.58 3.04
C SER A 81 15.50 9.23 4.33
N SER A 82 14.43 8.43 4.24
CA SER A 82 13.60 8.04 5.39
C SER A 82 14.06 6.74 6.06
N THR A 83 14.73 5.86 5.32
CA THR A 83 15.14 4.53 5.82
C THR A 83 16.59 4.50 6.33
N SER A 84 17.38 5.55 6.09
CA SER A 84 18.77 5.67 6.53
C SER A 84 18.97 5.66 8.05
N THR A 85 17.95 6.03 8.82
CA THR A 85 17.99 6.00 10.29
C THR A 85 17.57 4.64 10.87
N LEU A 86 17.10 3.72 10.03
CA LEU A 86 16.71 2.37 10.45
C LEU A 86 17.94 1.46 10.57
N PRO A 87 17.90 0.45 11.46
CA PRO A 87 18.88 -0.64 11.49
C PRO A 87 19.02 -1.29 10.10
N LEU A 88 20.21 -1.75 9.75
CA LEU A 88 20.52 -2.28 8.41
C LEU A 88 19.52 -3.35 7.95
N VAL A 89 19.27 -4.36 8.80
CA VAL A 89 18.33 -5.47 8.51
C VAL A 89 16.92 -4.93 8.25
N THR A 90 16.49 -3.93 9.00
CA THR A 90 15.17 -3.31 8.85
C THR A 90 15.08 -2.51 7.55
N ARG A 91 16.13 -1.75 7.22
CA ARG A 91 16.24 -1.00 5.97
C ARG A 91 16.18 -1.93 4.76
N GLU A 92 16.91 -3.03 4.78
CA GLU A 92 16.90 -4.03 3.72
C GLU A 92 15.51 -4.65 3.53
N ARG A 93 14.79 -4.93 4.62
CA ARG A 93 13.40 -5.41 4.55
C ARG A 93 12.47 -4.40 3.91
N VAL A 94 12.51 -3.14 4.35
CA VAL A 94 11.70 -2.05 3.77
C VAL A 94 12.02 -1.88 2.28
N ASN A 95 13.30 -1.82 1.92
CA ASN A 95 13.75 -1.69 0.53
C ASN A 95 13.29 -2.85 -0.35
N ARG A 96 13.29 -4.09 0.18
CA ARG A 96 12.79 -5.25 -0.55
C ARG A 96 11.29 -5.15 -0.81
N VAL A 97 10.49 -4.87 0.22
CA VAL A 97 9.02 -4.83 0.04
C VAL A 97 8.56 -3.65 -0.82
N ILE A 98 9.23 -2.50 -0.77
CA ILE A 98 8.91 -1.39 -1.67
C ILE A 98 9.30 -1.69 -3.12
N THR A 99 10.41 -2.40 -3.34
CA THR A 99 10.81 -2.84 -4.68
C THR A 99 9.78 -3.80 -5.24
N ASN A 100 9.40 -4.84 -4.48
CA ASN A 100 8.38 -5.79 -4.88
C ASN A 100 7.04 -5.11 -5.19
N PHE A 101 6.67 -4.07 -4.42
CA PHE A 101 5.44 -3.32 -4.67
C PHE A 101 5.50 -2.54 -6.00
N LYS A 102 6.62 -1.88 -6.29
CA LYS A 102 6.83 -1.18 -7.57
C LYS A 102 6.82 -2.14 -8.77
N ASP A 103 7.47 -3.30 -8.63
CA ASP A 103 7.50 -4.31 -9.68
C ASP A 103 6.09 -4.86 -9.96
N ALA A 104 5.30 -5.09 -8.91
CA ALA A 104 3.91 -5.52 -9.04
C ALA A 104 3.04 -4.48 -9.76
N LEU A 105 3.22 -3.18 -9.43
CA LEU A 105 2.52 -2.08 -10.11
C LEU A 105 2.88 -2.02 -11.59
N THR A 106 4.17 -2.10 -11.92
CA THR A 106 4.66 -2.06 -13.32
C THR A 106 4.08 -3.23 -14.15
N ASN A 107 4.06 -4.43 -13.59
CA ASN A 107 3.48 -5.61 -14.26
C ASN A 107 1.97 -5.47 -14.45
N TRP A 108 1.28 -4.87 -13.48
CA TRP A 108 -0.15 -4.62 -13.57
C TRP A 108 -0.49 -3.53 -14.59
N GLU A 109 0.28 -2.45 -14.65
CA GLU A 109 0.16 -1.39 -15.66
C GLU A 109 0.38 -1.92 -17.08
N THR A 110 1.35 -2.81 -17.26
CA THR A 110 1.56 -3.49 -18.56
C THR A 110 0.31 -4.27 -18.98
N ALA A 111 -0.34 -4.99 -18.05
CA ALA A 111 -1.57 -5.71 -18.34
C ALA A 111 -2.75 -4.77 -18.66
N MET A 112 -2.79 -3.59 -18.03
CA MET A 112 -3.77 -2.54 -18.31
C MET A 112 -3.58 -1.98 -19.72
N ASP A 113 -2.35 -1.71 -20.14
CA ASP A 113 -2.00 -1.24 -21.49
C ASP A 113 -2.37 -2.25 -22.57
N GLU A 114 -2.15 -3.54 -22.30
CA GLU A 114 -2.57 -4.64 -23.17
C GLU A 114 -4.09 -4.83 -23.24
N ARG A 115 -4.85 -4.17 -22.35
CA ARG A 115 -6.30 -4.31 -22.20
C ARG A 115 -6.76 -5.76 -22.03
N SER A 116 -5.94 -6.58 -21.39
CA SER A 116 -6.21 -8.00 -21.18
C SER A 116 -6.94 -8.21 -19.86
N ALA A 117 -8.27 -8.31 -19.89
CA ALA A 117 -9.09 -8.44 -18.68
C ALA A 117 -8.65 -9.56 -17.70
N PRO A 118 -8.31 -10.78 -18.14
CA PRO A 118 -7.79 -11.80 -17.25
C PRO A 118 -6.44 -11.42 -16.62
N ASN A 119 -5.54 -10.82 -17.41
CA ASN A 119 -4.22 -10.41 -16.92
C ASN A 119 -4.38 -9.30 -15.89
N VAL A 120 -5.16 -8.25 -16.19
CA VAL A 120 -5.45 -7.10 -15.33
C VAL A 120 -5.93 -7.54 -13.94
N VAL A 121 -6.84 -8.51 -13.86
CA VAL A 121 -7.30 -9.04 -12.55
C VAL A 121 -6.21 -9.85 -11.86
N SER A 122 -5.50 -10.70 -12.60
CA SER A 122 -4.48 -11.58 -12.00
C SER A 122 -3.25 -10.82 -11.50
N THR A 123 -2.78 -9.82 -12.23
CA THR A 123 -1.61 -8.99 -11.88
C THR A 123 -1.96 -8.01 -10.77
N PHE A 124 -3.19 -7.49 -10.71
CA PHE A 124 -3.59 -6.62 -9.61
C PHE A 124 -3.60 -7.34 -8.25
N LYS A 125 -3.89 -8.65 -8.20
CA LYS A 125 -3.73 -9.43 -6.97
C LYS A 125 -2.28 -9.43 -6.46
N ALA A 126 -1.29 -9.35 -7.35
CA ALA A 126 0.10 -9.20 -6.95
C ALA A 126 0.36 -7.83 -6.31
N VAL A 127 -0.27 -6.76 -6.82
CA VAL A 127 -0.23 -5.41 -6.22
C VAL A 127 -0.81 -5.45 -4.81
N GLU A 128 -1.99 -6.05 -4.61
CA GLU A 128 -2.64 -6.18 -3.29
C GLU A 128 -1.75 -6.95 -2.30
N ASN A 129 -1.18 -8.08 -2.71
CA ASN A 129 -0.30 -8.88 -1.86
C ASN A 129 1.00 -8.14 -1.50
N ALA A 130 1.61 -7.46 -2.47
CA ALA A 130 2.82 -6.68 -2.23
C ALA A 130 2.54 -5.49 -1.31
N PHE A 131 1.39 -4.84 -1.45
CA PHE A 131 0.94 -3.78 -0.54
C PHE A 131 0.76 -4.29 0.89
N LEU A 132 0.10 -5.45 1.08
CA LEU A 132 -0.05 -6.07 2.40
C LEU A 132 1.31 -6.41 3.03
N SER A 133 2.27 -6.89 2.23
CA SER A 133 3.64 -7.14 2.69
C SER A 133 4.35 -5.84 3.12
N LEU A 134 4.23 -4.78 2.33
CA LEU A 134 4.75 -3.45 2.67
C LEU A 134 4.15 -2.95 4.00
N GLY A 135 2.83 -3.01 4.14
CA GLY A 135 2.14 -2.63 5.36
C GLY A 135 2.59 -3.43 6.57
N GLY A 136 2.68 -4.76 6.45
CA GLY A 136 3.16 -5.63 7.53
C GLY A 136 4.56 -5.27 8.01
N VAL A 137 5.49 -5.01 7.09
CA VAL A 137 6.85 -4.58 7.44
C VAL A 137 6.83 -3.21 8.10
N VAL A 138 6.13 -2.22 7.53
CA VAL A 138 6.12 -0.83 8.03
C VAL A 138 5.44 -0.69 9.39
N PHE A 139 4.38 -1.45 9.66
CA PHE A 139 3.72 -1.45 10.97
C PHE A 139 4.48 -2.24 12.04
N SER A 140 5.44 -3.09 11.64
CA SER A 140 6.36 -3.77 12.57
C SER A 140 7.56 -2.91 13.00
N LEU A 141 7.71 -1.71 12.44
CA LEU A 141 8.76 -0.73 12.77
C LEU A 141 8.52 0.02 14.09
#